data_AF-A0A2V8E344-F1
#
_entry.id   AF-A0A2V8E344-F1
#
_cell.length_a   1.000
_cell.length_b   1.000
_cell.length_c   1.000
_cell.angle_alpha   90.00
_cell.angle_beta   90.00
_cell.angle_gamma   90.00
#
_symmetry.space_group_name_H-M   'P 1'
#
loop_
_entity.id
_entity.type
_entity.pdbx_description
1 polymer ?
#
loop_
_entity_poly.entity_id
_entity_poly.type
_entity_poly.pdbx_seq_one_letter_code
_entity_poly.pdbx_strand_id
1 'polypeptide(L)'
;DGFHEAIGDTIALSVTPEYLVKIGLLDKAPDTSRDIGLLMNRALDKIAFLPFGLLIDQWRWKVFSGEIPPDQYNKAWWDLRLKYQGVAPPAARSEEFFDPGAKYHVPDNTPYTRYFIADILQFQFHRALSKIAGCTLPLNRCSTYESKEAGRRLNAMLSMGLSRPWQDALEALTGSKQMDATAILDYFEPLSKWLDQELAGKPIGW
;
A
#
# COMPACT_ATOMS: atom_id res chain seq x y z
N ASP A 1 -0.80 -13.08 7.12
CA ASP A 1 -1.84 -12.32 6.39
C ASP A 1 -1.25 -11.25 5.48
N GLY A 2 -0.59 -10.20 5.99
CA GLY A 2 -0.08 -9.11 5.12
C GLY A 2 0.89 -9.55 4.00
N PHE A 3 1.71 -10.58 4.23
CA PHE A 3 2.58 -11.15 3.18
C PHE A 3 1.78 -11.74 2.01
N HIS A 4 0.72 -12.49 2.31
CA HIS A 4 -0.07 -13.19 1.28
C HIS A 4 -0.71 -12.20 0.30
N GLU A 5 -1.33 -11.15 0.83
CA GLU A 5 -1.88 -10.04 0.04
C GLU A 5 -0.78 -9.32 -0.76
N ALA A 6 0.35 -9.00 -0.11
CA ALA A 6 1.45 -8.29 -0.74
C ALA A 6 2.07 -9.05 -1.93
N ILE A 7 2.15 -10.39 -1.86
CA ILE A 7 2.80 -11.21 -2.90
C ILE A 7 2.07 -11.08 -4.24
N GLY A 8 0.74 -11.27 -4.25
CA GLY A 8 -0.05 -11.17 -5.49
C GLY A 8 0.05 -9.77 -6.09
N ASP A 9 -0.09 -8.77 -5.25
CA ASP A 9 -0.02 -7.36 -5.60
C ASP A 9 1.38 -6.93 -6.08
N THR A 10 2.44 -7.56 -5.58
CA THR A 10 3.83 -7.31 -6.05
C THR A 10 4.01 -7.78 -7.49
N ILE A 11 3.45 -8.94 -7.84
CA ILE A 11 3.52 -9.48 -9.20
C ILE A 11 2.78 -8.53 -10.16
N ALA A 12 1.63 -8.00 -9.75
CA ALA A 12 0.88 -7.03 -10.54
C ALA A 12 1.67 -5.74 -10.83
N LEU A 13 2.55 -5.29 -9.93
CA LEU A 13 3.43 -4.13 -10.19
C LEU A 13 4.46 -4.40 -11.29
N SER A 14 4.82 -5.66 -11.55
CA SER A 14 5.73 -6.03 -12.64
C SER A 14 5.06 -6.06 -14.02
N VAL A 15 3.74 -5.88 -14.10
CA VAL A 15 3.01 -5.71 -15.36
C VAL A 15 3.10 -4.24 -15.78
N THR A 16 4.21 -3.90 -16.44
CA THR A 16 4.53 -2.55 -16.93
C THR A 16 4.40 -2.45 -18.45
N PRO A 17 4.39 -1.24 -19.04
CA PRO A 17 4.44 -1.13 -20.50
C PRO A 17 5.66 -1.82 -21.12
N GLU A 18 6.81 -1.80 -20.45
CA GLU A 18 8.02 -2.51 -20.87
C GLU A 18 7.82 -4.03 -20.86
N TYR A 19 7.10 -4.57 -19.87
CA TYR A 19 6.69 -5.97 -19.86
C TYR A 19 5.77 -6.30 -21.04
N LEU A 20 4.75 -5.47 -21.31
CA LEU A 20 3.81 -5.68 -22.40
C LEU A 20 4.50 -5.69 -23.78
N VAL A 21 5.56 -4.88 -23.96
CA VAL A 21 6.41 -4.95 -25.16
C VAL A 21 7.14 -6.27 -25.25
N LYS A 22 7.77 -6.74 -24.17
CA LYS A 22 8.52 -8.01 -24.16
C LYS A 22 7.66 -9.21 -24.52
N ILE A 23 6.38 -9.21 -24.12
CA ILE A 23 5.45 -10.31 -24.43
C ILE A 23 4.67 -10.11 -25.74
N GLY A 24 4.96 -9.04 -26.51
CA GLY A 24 4.34 -8.80 -27.82
C GLY A 24 2.90 -8.27 -27.78
N LEU A 25 2.44 -7.70 -26.66
CA LEU A 25 1.14 -7.04 -26.56
C LEU A 25 1.19 -5.55 -26.90
N LEU A 26 2.38 -4.95 -26.94
CA LEU A 26 2.63 -3.58 -27.41
C LEU A 26 3.84 -3.56 -28.35
N ASP A 27 3.78 -2.76 -29.41
CA ASP A 27 4.93 -2.55 -30.30
C ASP A 27 6.05 -1.75 -29.60
N LYS A 28 5.67 -0.76 -28.79
CA LYS A 28 6.58 0.08 -28.02
C LYS A 28 5.93 0.56 -26.72
N ALA A 29 6.75 0.78 -25.70
CA ALA A 29 6.29 1.39 -24.46
C ALA A 29 5.93 2.87 -24.71
N PRO A 30 4.82 3.39 -24.15
CA PRO A 30 4.55 4.81 -24.13
C PRO A 30 5.68 5.58 -23.47
N ASP A 31 5.81 6.86 -23.80
CA ASP A 31 6.76 7.74 -23.15
C ASP A 31 6.34 8.04 -21.68
N THR A 32 7.28 8.55 -20.89
CA THR A 32 7.08 8.78 -19.45
C THR A 32 6.06 9.87 -19.14
N SER A 33 5.67 10.73 -20.10
CA SER A 33 4.59 11.72 -19.87
C SER A 33 3.24 11.05 -19.61
N ARG A 34 3.07 9.79 -20.03
CA ARG A 34 1.85 9.00 -19.79
C ARG A 34 1.83 8.31 -18.42
N ASP A 35 2.93 8.35 -17.67
CA ASP A 35 3.02 7.69 -16.37
C ASP A 35 2.17 8.39 -15.30
N ILE A 36 2.00 9.72 -15.38
CA ILE A 36 1.30 10.50 -14.35
C ILE A 36 -0.14 10.03 -14.16
N GLY A 37 -0.88 9.77 -15.24
CA GLY A 37 -2.26 9.27 -15.13
C GLY A 37 -2.35 7.88 -14.50
N LEU A 38 -1.42 6.98 -14.84
CA LEU A 38 -1.35 5.64 -14.28
C LEU A 38 -0.97 5.66 -12.80
N LEU A 39 0.04 6.47 -12.45
CA LEU A 39 0.47 6.68 -11.08
C LEU A 39 -0.63 7.33 -10.24
N MET A 40 -1.34 8.32 -10.78
CA MET A 40 -2.46 8.96 -10.09
C MET A 40 -3.56 7.95 -9.77
N ASN A 41 -3.96 7.14 -10.76
CA ASN A 41 -4.96 6.10 -10.53
C ASN A 41 -4.51 5.10 -9.45
N ARG A 42 -3.25 4.67 -9.49
CA ARG A 42 -2.68 3.79 -8.46
C ARG A 42 -2.54 4.47 -7.10
N ALA A 43 -2.29 5.77 -7.05
CA ALA A 43 -2.21 6.53 -5.81
C ALA A 43 -3.58 6.68 -5.15
N LEU A 44 -4.64 6.87 -5.95
CA LEU A 44 -6.02 6.88 -5.44
C LEU A 44 -6.43 5.53 -4.84
N ASP A 45 -5.91 4.43 -5.38
CA ASP A 45 -6.16 3.08 -4.84
C ASP A 45 -5.30 2.81 -3.59
N LYS A 46 -3.98 3.06 -3.66
CA LYS A 46 -3.02 2.66 -2.63
C LYS A 46 -2.76 3.74 -1.58
N ILE A 47 -2.39 4.96 -2.00
CA ILE A 47 -1.99 6.03 -1.08
C ILE A 47 -3.20 6.58 -0.32
N ALA A 48 -4.33 6.83 -1.01
CA ALA A 48 -5.54 7.32 -0.34
C ALA A 48 -6.14 6.28 0.62
N PHE A 49 -5.85 5.00 0.41
CA PHE A 49 -6.25 3.91 1.28
C PHE A 49 -5.46 3.86 2.60
N LEU A 50 -4.13 4.07 2.58
CA LEU A 50 -3.26 3.85 3.74
C LEU A 50 -3.77 4.48 5.05
N PRO A 51 -4.24 5.74 5.09
CA PRO A 51 -4.72 6.31 6.35
C PRO A 51 -6.04 5.66 6.82
N PHE A 52 -6.91 5.22 5.89
CA PHE A 52 -8.10 4.43 6.22
C PHE A 52 -7.75 3.04 6.73
N GLY A 53 -6.79 2.38 6.09
CA GLY A 53 -6.25 1.08 6.49
C GLY A 53 -5.73 1.10 7.93
N LEU A 54 -5.03 2.17 8.30
CA LEU A 54 -4.49 2.38 9.65
C LEU A 54 -5.59 2.68 10.67
N LEU A 55 -6.51 3.61 10.37
CA LEU A 55 -7.43 4.14 11.37
C LEU A 55 -8.46 3.11 11.86
N ILE A 56 -8.86 2.15 11.01
CA ILE A 56 -9.86 1.14 11.39
C ILE A 56 -9.39 0.31 12.57
N ASP A 57 -8.19 -0.25 12.49
CA ASP A 57 -7.68 -1.09 13.56
C ASP A 57 -7.17 -0.25 14.74
N GLN A 58 -6.72 1.00 14.54
CA GLN A 58 -6.50 1.91 15.67
C GLN A 58 -7.77 2.14 16.48
N TRP A 59 -8.90 2.36 15.81
CA TRP A 59 -10.21 2.48 16.48
C TRP A 59 -10.55 1.18 17.23
N ARG A 60 -10.44 0.03 16.56
CA ARG A 60 -10.76 -1.28 17.17
C ARG A 60 -9.87 -1.59 18.38
N TRP A 61 -8.57 -1.35 18.30
CA TRP A 61 -7.65 -1.60 19.42
C TRP A 61 -7.98 -0.74 20.63
N LYS A 62 -8.32 0.54 20.43
CA LYS A 62 -8.74 1.44 21.49
C LYS A 62 -10.10 1.07 22.09
N VAL A 63 -11.01 0.54 21.28
CA VAL A 63 -12.28 -0.03 21.78
C VAL A 63 -12.00 -1.31 22.59
N PHE A 64 -11.20 -2.23 22.08
CA PHE A 64 -10.89 -3.50 22.74
C PHE A 64 -10.09 -3.33 24.03
N SER A 65 -9.24 -2.31 24.12
CA SER A 65 -8.52 -1.97 25.35
C SER A 65 -9.38 -1.26 26.39
N GLY A 66 -10.58 -0.79 26.02
CA GLY A 66 -11.45 0.03 26.86
C GLY A 66 -11.07 1.51 26.93
N GLU A 67 -10.08 1.96 26.15
CA GLU A 67 -9.72 3.38 26.05
C GLU A 67 -10.87 4.23 25.48
N ILE A 68 -11.59 3.70 24.48
CA ILE A 68 -12.82 4.31 23.97
C ILE A 68 -14.02 3.57 24.60
N PRO A 69 -14.79 4.21 25.48
CA PRO A 69 -16.00 3.62 26.03
C PRO A 69 -17.13 3.58 24.98
N PRO A 70 -18.17 2.72 25.17
CA PRO A 70 -19.26 2.55 24.22
C PRO A 70 -20.03 3.83 23.85
N ASP A 71 -20.12 4.79 24.76
CA ASP A 71 -20.75 6.09 24.57
C ASP A 71 -19.87 7.11 23.82
N GLN A 72 -18.74 6.67 23.24
CA GLN A 72 -17.84 7.49 22.43
C GLN A 72 -17.37 6.80 21.15
N TYR A 73 -17.97 5.66 20.78
CA TYR A 73 -17.56 4.87 19.63
C TYR A 73 -17.60 5.67 18.34
N ASN A 74 -18.71 6.37 18.08
CA ASN A 74 -18.91 7.04 16.81
C ASN A 74 -18.12 8.34 16.72
N LYS A 75 -18.06 9.11 17.81
CA LYS A 75 -17.21 10.30 17.92
C LYS A 75 -15.75 9.94 17.66
N ALA A 76 -15.21 8.92 18.34
CA ALA A 76 -13.81 8.53 18.17
C ALA A 76 -13.50 8.04 16.75
N TRP A 77 -14.47 7.38 16.09
CA TRP A 77 -14.34 7.03 14.68
C TRP A 77 -14.17 8.26 13.78
N TRP A 78 -15.02 9.29 13.95
CA TRP A 78 -14.92 10.52 13.16
C TRP A 78 -13.71 11.39 13.52
N ASP A 79 -13.29 11.40 14.78
CA ASP A 79 -12.05 12.05 15.20
C ASP A 79 -10.84 11.43 14.48
N LEU A 80 -10.80 10.09 14.37
CA LEU A 80 -9.74 9.37 13.65
C LEU A 80 -9.81 9.60 12.13
N ARG A 81 -11.02 9.63 11.55
CA ARG A 81 -11.25 9.97 10.14
C ARG A 81 -10.73 11.36 9.81
N LEU A 82 -11.04 12.36 10.63
CA LEU A 82 -10.52 13.71 10.47
C LEU A 82 -8.99 13.74 10.65
N LYS A 83 -8.47 13.12 11.71
CA LYS A 83 -7.03 13.12 12.01
C LYS A 83 -6.18 12.49 10.91
N TYR A 84 -6.60 11.35 10.37
CA TYR A 84 -5.78 10.58 9.44
C TYR A 84 -6.13 10.82 7.97
N GLN A 85 -7.38 11.15 7.64
CA GLN A 85 -7.81 11.33 6.25
C GLN A 85 -8.19 12.78 5.89
N GLY A 86 -8.45 13.65 6.88
CA GLY A 86 -9.02 14.97 6.61
C GLY A 86 -10.48 14.92 6.16
N VAL A 87 -11.22 13.86 6.53
CA VAL A 87 -12.60 13.66 6.09
C VAL A 87 -13.57 13.92 7.24
N ALA A 88 -14.50 14.85 7.02
CA ALA A 88 -15.62 15.15 7.90
C ALA A 88 -16.90 14.44 7.43
N PRO A 89 -17.85 14.14 8.34
CA PRO A 89 -19.16 13.64 7.95
C PRO A 89 -19.98 14.73 7.25
N PRO A 90 -20.88 14.38 6.31
CA PRO A 90 -21.72 15.36 5.62
C PRO A 90 -22.84 15.94 6.48
N ALA A 91 -23.11 15.35 7.65
CA ALA A 91 -24.09 15.80 8.64
C ALA A 91 -23.58 15.45 10.05
N ALA A 92 -24.17 16.06 11.08
CA ALA A 92 -23.85 15.71 12.46
C ALA A 92 -24.08 14.22 12.73
N ARG A 93 -23.13 13.57 13.42
CA ARG A 93 -23.18 12.15 13.78
C ARG A 93 -23.11 12.03 15.30
N SER A 94 -24.23 11.69 15.92
CA SER A 94 -24.31 11.41 17.36
C SER A 94 -23.91 9.96 17.65
N GLU A 95 -23.96 9.55 18.92
CA GLU A 95 -23.74 8.16 19.36
C GLU A 95 -24.97 7.26 19.15
N GLU A 96 -26.07 7.78 18.58
CA GLU A 96 -27.18 6.93 18.11
C GLU A 96 -26.78 6.09 16.87
N PHE A 97 -25.69 6.48 16.21
CA PHE A 97 -25.15 5.80 15.04
C PHE A 97 -23.95 4.92 15.41
N PHE A 98 -23.71 3.90 14.58
CA PHE A 98 -22.54 3.04 14.66
C PHE A 98 -21.85 2.94 13.30
N ASP A 99 -21.27 4.06 12.85
CA ASP A 99 -20.61 4.20 11.54
C ASP A 99 -19.46 3.24 11.28
N PRO A 100 -18.57 2.92 12.25
CA PRO A 100 -17.58 1.87 12.04
C PRO A 100 -18.22 0.54 11.65
N GLY A 101 -19.44 0.24 12.13
CA GLY A 101 -20.19 -0.97 11.77
C GLY A 101 -20.62 -1.06 10.31
N ALA A 102 -20.65 0.06 9.58
CA ALA A 102 -20.98 0.07 8.15
C ALA A 102 -19.82 -0.46 7.27
N LYS A 103 -18.61 -0.62 7.83
CA LYS A 103 -17.49 -1.24 7.13
C LYS A 103 -17.46 -2.74 7.43
N TYR A 104 -17.81 -3.58 6.45
CA TYR A 104 -17.88 -5.06 6.54
C TYR A 104 -16.91 -5.73 7.53
N HIS A 105 -15.62 -5.41 7.43
CA HIS A 105 -14.57 -6.05 8.24
C HIS A 105 -14.69 -5.79 9.76
N VAL A 106 -15.38 -4.73 10.17
CA VAL A 106 -15.63 -4.40 11.58
C VAL A 106 -16.62 -5.40 12.21
N PRO A 107 -17.88 -5.54 11.74
CA PRO A 107 -18.82 -6.53 12.29
C PRO A 107 -18.42 -7.99 11.99
N ASP A 108 -17.70 -8.25 10.91
CA ASP A 108 -17.12 -9.57 10.60
C ASP A 108 -15.90 -9.90 11.48
N ASN A 109 -15.43 -8.95 12.29
CA ASN A 109 -14.25 -9.05 13.15
C ASN A 109 -12.94 -9.41 12.42
N THR A 110 -12.86 -9.17 11.11
CA THR A 110 -11.65 -9.41 10.33
C THR A 110 -10.62 -8.27 10.52
N PRO A 111 -9.38 -8.54 10.99
CA PRO A 111 -8.32 -7.53 11.15
C PRO A 111 -8.05 -6.75 9.87
N TYR A 112 -8.04 -5.40 9.93
CA TYR A 112 -7.88 -4.56 8.74
C TYR A 112 -6.42 -4.16 8.47
N THR A 113 -5.58 -4.18 9.50
CA THR A 113 -4.12 -3.92 9.44
C THR A 113 -3.41 -4.80 8.42
N ARG A 114 -3.98 -5.98 8.10
CA ARG A 114 -3.45 -6.87 7.05
C ARG A 114 -3.23 -6.14 5.72
N TYR A 115 -4.16 -5.26 5.33
CA TYR A 115 -4.10 -4.53 4.07
C TYR A 115 -3.12 -3.37 4.14
N PHE A 116 -3.08 -2.65 5.27
CA PHE A 116 -2.10 -1.58 5.51
C PHE A 116 -0.66 -2.08 5.41
N ILE A 117 -0.36 -3.22 6.08
CA ILE A 117 0.96 -3.85 6.01
C ILE A 117 1.23 -4.40 4.61
N ALA A 118 0.21 -4.97 3.95
CA ALA A 118 0.36 -5.52 2.61
C ALA A 118 0.81 -4.46 1.60
N ASP A 119 0.23 -3.26 1.63
CA ASP A 119 0.65 -2.17 0.74
C ASP A 119 2.11 -1.77 1.00
N ILE A 120 2.55 -1.65 2.25
CA ILE A 120 3.96 -1.36 2.56
C ILE A 120 4.88 -2.45 1.99
N LEU A 121 4.56 -3.71 2.26
CA LEU A 121 5.35 -4.86 1.82
C LEU A 121 5.34 -4.99 0.29
N GLN A 122 4.23 -4.72 -0.38
CA GLN A 122 4.09 -4.78 -1.83
C GLN A 122 5.17 -3.95 -2.51
N PHE A 123 5.28 -2.67 -2.14
CA PHE A 123 6.27 -1.77 -2.75
C PHE A 123 7.69 -2.13 -2.31
N GLN A 124 7.90 -2.55 -1.06
CA GLN A 124 9.21 -3.01 -0.58
C GLN A 124 9.71 -4.24 -1.34
N PHE A 125 8.84 -5.23 -1.56
CA PHE A 125 9.13 -6.43 -2.33
C PHE A 125 9.43 -6.08 -3.79
N HIS A 126 8.59 -5.26 -4.42
CA HIS A 126 8.79 -4.83 -5.79
C HIS A 126 10.12 -4.07 -5.99
N ARG A 127 10.47 -3.16 -5.06
CA ARG A 127 11.76 -2.45 -5.07
C ARG A 127 12.94 -3.40 -4.96
N ALA A 128 12.89 -4.35 -4.01
CA ALA A 128 13.94 -5.33 -3.83
C ALA A 128 14.11 -6.22 -5.07
N LEU A 129 13.02 -6.79 -5.58
CA LEU A 129 13.02 -7.66 -6.74
C LEU A 129 13.46 -6.92 -8.02
N SER A 130 13.04 -5.67 -8.19
CA SER A 130 13.46 -4.82 -9.33
C SER A 130 14.97 -4.56 -9.30
N LYS A 131 15.53 -4.29 -8.12
CA LYS A 131 16.99 -4.16 -7.94
C LYS A 131 17.72 -5.46 -8.25
N ILE A 132 17.20 -6.59 -7.77
CA ILE A 132 17.75 -7.93 -8.04
C ILE A 132 17.71 -8.26 -9.53
N ALA A 133 16.65 -7.84 -10.24
CA ALA A 133 16.51 -7.98 -11.69
C ALA A 133 17.42 -7.02 -12.49
N GLY A 134 18.17 -6.14 -11.83
CA GLY A 134 19.06 -5.18 -12.49
C GLY A 134 18.31 -4.07 -13.24
N CYS A 135 17.08 -3.76 -12.84
CA CYS A 135 16.32 -2.66 -13.44
C CYS A 135 16.98 -1.31 -13.14
N THR A 136 17.17 -0.49 -14.18
CA THR A 136 17.73 0.87 -14.09
C THR A 136 16.73 1.97 -14.44
N LEU A 137 15.47 1.59 -14.73
CA LEU A 137 14.37 2.52 -14.98
C LEU A 137 13.80 3.04 -13.66
N PRO A 138 12.97 4.11 -13.69
CA PRO A 138 12.11 4.46 -12.55
C PRO A 138 11.33 3.24 -12.03
N LEU A 139 11.16 3.13 -10.72
CA LEU A 139 10.63 1.92 -10.08
C LEU A 139 9.22 1.53 -10.60
N ASN A 140 8.40 2.52 -10.97
CA ASN A 140 7.07 2.31 -11.56
C ASN A 140 7.09 1.66 -12.96
N ARG A 141 8.25 1.65 -13.62
CA ARG A 141 8.47 1.01 -14.93
C ARG A 141 9.28 -0.28 -14.86
N CYS A 142 9.77 -0.63 -13.67
CA CYS A 142 10.51 -1.87 -13.50
C CYS A 142 9.60 -3.10 -13.60
N SER A 143 10.11 -4.12 -14.30
CA SER A 143 9.51 -5.45 -14.34
C SER A 143 10.53 -6.47 -13.89
N THR A 144 10.08 -7.46 -13.13
CA THR A 144 10.88 -8.60 -12.68
C THR A 144 10.84 -9.79 -13.65
N TYR A 145 10.12 -9.63 -14.77
CA TYR A 145 9.98 -10.65 -15.81
C TYR A 145 11.34 -11.12 -16.35
N GLU A 146 11.49 -12.44 -16.52
CA GLU A 146 12.71 -13.16 -16.94
C GLU A 146 13.91 -13.09 -15.98
N SER A 147 13.77 -12.44 -14.82
CA SER A 147 14.83 -12.47 -13.80
C SER A 147 14.78 -13.77 -12.99
N LYS A 148 15.62 -14.74 -13.39
CA LYS A 148 15.80 -15.99 -12.64
C LYS A 148 16.23 -15.76 -11.20
N GLU A 149 17.07 -14.76 -10.97
CA GLU A 149 17.58 -14.43 -9.64
C GLU A 149 16.48 -13.80 -8.76
N ALA A 150 15.64 -12.93 -9.32
CA ALA A 150 14.47 -12.40 -8.60
C ALA A 150 13.49 -13.52 -8.24
N GLY A 151 13.22 -14.44 -9.19
CA GLY A 151 12.40 -15.63 -8.94
C GLY A 151 12.98 -16.55 -7.86
N ARG A 152 14.31 -16.75 -7.83
CA ARG A 152 14.99 -17.55 -6.80
C ARG A 152 14.81 -16.92 -5.41
N ARG A 153 14.96 -15.60 -5.30
CA ARG A 153 14.76 -14.84 -4.05
C ARG A 153 13.31 -14.89 -3.57
N LEU A 154 12.36 -14.71 -4.49
CA LEU A 154 10.93 -14.83 -4.19
C LEU A 154 10.59 -16.23 -3.69
N ASN A 155 11.04 -17.28 -4.40
CA ASN A 155 10.80 -18.67 -3.99
C ASN A 155 11.43 -19.02 -2.64
N ALA A 156 12.61 -18.48 -2.33
CA ALA A 156 13.25 -18.69 -1.03
C ALA A 156 12.40 -18.15 0.12
N MET A 157 11.79 -16.97 -0.06
CA MET A 157 10.85 -16.40 0.92
C MET A 157 9.55 -17.22 0.99
N LEU A 158 8.94 -17.54 -0.16
CA LEU A 158 7.66 -18.27 -0.21
C LEU A 158 7.75 -19.67 0.42
N SER A 159 8.86 -20.39 0.19
CA SER A 159 9.06 -21.75 0.70
C SER A 159 9.12 -21.82 2.23
N MET A 160 9.38 -20.70 2.91
CA MET A 160 9.39 -20.67 4.38
C MET A 160 7.98 -20.81 4.97
N GLY A 161 6.94 -20.35 4.25
CA GLY A 161 5.58 -20.30 4.78
C GLY A 161 5.53 -19.64 6.16
N LEU A 162 4.99 -20.37 7.15
CA LEU A 162 4.92 -19.94 8.55
C LEU A 162 5.97 -20.63 9.45
N SER A 163 6.96 -21.32 8.88
CA SER A 163 7.96 -22.09 9.66
C SER A 163 9.04 -21.23 10.32
N ARG A 164 9.13 -19.95 9.96
CA ARG A 164 10.14 -18.99 10.43
C ARG A 164 9.48 -17.67 10.85
N PRO A 165 10.12 -16.88 11.72
CA PRO A 165 9.70 -15.50 11.96
C PRO A 165 9.62 -14.72 10.65
N TRP A 166 8.60 -13.87 10.50
CA TRP A 166 8.35 -13.13 9.26
C TRP A 166 9.53 -12.23 8.85
N GLN A 167 10.34 -11.78 9.81
CA GLN A 167 11.55 -10.98 9.54
C GLN A 167 12.60 -11.77 8.77
N ASP A 168 12.74 -13.08 9.01
CA ASP A 168 13.66 -13.95 8.27
C ASP A 168 13.16 -14.12 6.82
N ALA A 169 11.84 -14.25 6.64
CA ALA A 169 11.22 -14.30 5.31
C ALA A 169 11.39 -12.97 4.55
N LEU A 170 11.22 -11.83 5.23
CA LEU A 170 11.46 -10.50 4.67
C LEU A 170 12.92 -10.33 4.23
N GLU A 171 13.87 -10.74 5.07
CA GLU A 171 15.30 -10.64 4.80
C GLU A 171 15.73 -11.51 3.62
N ALA A 172 15.18 -12.72 3.50
CA ALA A 172 15.49 -13.61 2.39
C ALA A 172 15.19 -12.96 1.02
N LEU A 173 14.10 -12.19 0.94
CA LEU A 173 13.67 -11.48 -0.26
C LEU A 173 14.35 -10.11 -0.43
N THR A 174 14.37 -9.31 0.62
CA THR A 174 14.71 -7.87 0.55
C THR A 174 16.12 -7.55 1.04
N GLY A 175 16.76 -8.46 1.77
CA GLY A 175 18.02 -8.22 2.47
C GLY A 175 17.88 -7.40 3.76
N SER A 176 16.66 -7.09 4.20
CA SER A 176 16.38 -6.35 5.44
C SER A 176 15.38 -7.12 6.32
N LYS A 177 15.52 -7.01 7.65
CA LYS A 177 14.53 -7.50 8.62
C LYS A 177 13.44 -6.48 8.94
N GLN A 178 13.56 -5.26 8.43
CA GLN A 178 12.67 -4.14 8.75
C GLN A 178 11.73 -3.84 7.59
N MET A 179 10.46 -3.60 7.91
CA MET A 179 9.52 -3.06 6.94
C MET A 179 9.94 -1.63 6.56
N ASP A 180 9.80 -1.30 5.28
CA ASP A 180 10.27 -0.03 4.76
C ASP A 180 9.26 0.62 3.81
N ALA A 181 8.53 1.61 4.33
CA ALA A 181 7.54 2.38 3.58
C ALA A 181 8.15 3.36 2.57
N THR A 182 9.48 3.61 2.60
CA THR A 182 10.11 4.51 1.62
C THR A 182 10.05 3.96 0.19
N ALA A 183 9.85 2.65 0.02
CA ALA A 183 9.65 2.04 -1.28
C ALA A 183 8.40 2.57 -2.01
N ILE A 184 7.40 3.01 -1.25
CA ILE A 184 6.21 3.69 -1.78
C ILE A 184 6.64 5.02 -2.41
N LEU A 185 7.45 5.81 -1.71
CA LEU A 185 7.94 7.10 -2.19
C LEU A 185 8.76 6.93 -3.47
N ASP A 186 9.64 5.92 -3.52
CA ASP A 186 10.43 5.60 -4.72
C ASP A 186 9.54 5.24 -5.92
N TYR A 187 8.44 4.50 -5.68
CA TYR A 187 7.50 4.10 -6.72
C TYR A 187 6.73 5.29 -7.28
N PHE A 188 6.27 6.19 -6.41
CA PHE A 188 5.46 7.35 -6.78
C PHE A 188 6.28 8.62 -7.03
N GLU A 189 7.62 8.54 -7.07
CA GLU A 189 8.50 9.70 -7.23
C GLU A 189 8.11 10.63 -8.41
N PRO A 190 7.77 10.11 -9.62
CA PRO A 190 7.34 10.98 -10.72
C PRO A 190 6.04 11.72 -10.42
N LEU A 191 5.09 11.06 -9.75
CA LEU A 191 3.81 11.67 -9.37
C LEU A 191 4.00 12.71 -8.26
N SER A 192 4.85 12.42 -7.28
CA SER A 192 5.15 13.36 -6.18
C SER A 192 5.71 14.67 -6.74
N LYS A 193 6.70 14.59 -7.65
CA LYS A 193 7.28 15.77 -8.30
C LYS A 193 6.25 16.57 -9.10
N TRP A 194 5.33 15.88 -9.78
CA TRP A 194 4.26 16.53 -10.52
C TRP A 194 3.25 17.22 -9.57
N LEU A 195 2.86 16.55 -8.49
CA LEU A 195 1.99 17.12 -7.46
C LEU A 195 2.61 18.36 -6.80
N ASP A 196 3.90 18.35 -6.50
CA ASP A 196 4.60 19.51 -5.92
C ASP A 196 4.48 20.75 -6.83
N GLN A 197 4.53 20.57 -8.15
CA GLN A 197 4.34 21.64 -9.12
C GLN A 197 2.88 22.11 -9.16
N GLU A 198 1.92 21.19 -9.20
CA GLU A 198 0.49 21.50 -9.25
C GLU A 198 -0.04 22.14 -7.95
N LEU A 199 0.60 21.85 -6.83
CA LEU A 199 0.25 22.36 -5.51
C LEU A 199 1.00 23.65 -5.14
N ALA A 200 1.90 24.13 -6.01
CA ALA A 200 2.63 25.37 -5.76
C ALA A 200 1.67 26.55 -5.48
N GLY A 201 1.83 27.18 -4.32
CA GLY A 201 0.99 28.30 -3.87
C GLY A 201 -0.40 27.92 -3.35
N LYS A 202 -0.72 26.62 -3.25
CA LYS A 202 -1.97 26.13 -2.65
C LYS A 202 -1.74 25.72 -1.18
N PRO A 203 -2.73 25.90 -0.30
CA PRO A 203 -2.63 25.40 1.07
C PRO A 203 -2.58 23.86 1.08
N ILE A 204 -1.73 23.28 1.93
CA ILE A 204 -1.57 21.84 2.11
C ILE A 204 -2.00 21.46 3.53
N GLY A 205 -2.89 20.47 3.62
CA GLY A 205 -3.51 20.05 4.87
C GLY A 205 -5.01 20.34 4.89
N TRP A 206 -5.59 20.16 6.07
CA TRP A 206 -7.01 20.41 6.37
C TRP A 206 -7.16 20.97 7.78
#